data_AF-A0A2S5GYU4-F1
#
_entry.id   AF-A0A2S5GYU4-F1
#
_cell.length_a   1.000
_cell.length_b   1.000
_cell.length_c   1.000
_cell.angle_alpha   90.00
_cell.angle_beta   90.00
_cell.angle_gamma   90.00
#
_symmetry.space_group_name_H-M   'P 1'
#
loop_
_entity.id
_entity.type
_entity.pdbx_description
1 polymer ?
#
loop_
_entity_poly.entity_id
_entity_poly.type
_entity_poly.pdbx_seq_one_letter_code
_entity_poly.pdbx_strand_id
1 'polypeptide(L)'
;MKQSDWPARGDMRCGDLTVVRELPFVEFIELLEFSHLRFDPPAQGAASALVGTQEWCRRIEGDCAQPESVYVCTTLDALHDAVLAPEDAELKIDMPCQSRVRLRTLFQQRDRAASTPCVRVDLQALIRRVLVPASAPAHLFELVRHVVMTRLWVEVARV
;
A
#
# COMPACT_ATOMS: atom_id res chain seq x y z
N MET A 1 -27.22 22.73 -34.01
CA MET A 1 -26.12 22.86 -33.03
C MET A 1 -26.39 21.87 -31.92
N LYS A 2 -25.69 20.73 -31.88
CA LYS A 2 -25.87 19.68 -30.88
C LYS A 2 -24.72 19.75 -29.87
N GLN A 3 -25.09 19.76 -28.60
CA GLN A 3 -24.24 19.71 -27.42
C GLN A 3 -23.23 18.56 -27.50
N SER A 4 -21.97 18.88 -27.20
CA SER A 4 -20.93 17.90 -26.88
C SER A 4 -20.85 17.80 -25.36
N ASP A 5 -21.70 16.94 -24.80
CA ASP A 5 -21.63 16.50 -23.41
C ASP A 5 -20.35 15.68 -23.23
N TRP A 6 -19.39 16.22 -22.49
CA TRP A 6 -18.27 15.46 -21.96
C TRP A 6 -18.77 14.74 -20.71
N PRO A 7 -18.68 13.40 -20.58
CA PRO A 7 -19.01 12.77 -19.33
C PRO A 7 -17.97 13.21 -18.29
N ALA A 8 -18.46 13.97 -17.32
CA ALA A 8 -17.74 14.37 -16.13
C ALA A 8 -17.13 13.16 -15.44
N ARG A 9 -15.91 13.35 -14.92
CA ARG A 9 -15.18 12.44 -14.03
C ARG A 9 -16.16 11.72 -13.10
N GLY A 10 -16.12 10.39 -13.15
CA GLY A 10 -16.92 9.51 -12.31
C GLY A 10 -16.91 10.00 -10.87
N ASP A 11 -18.12 10.30 -10.40
CA ASP A 11 -18.47 10.67 -9.05
C ASP A 11 -18.13 9.48 -8.14
N MET A 12 -16.88 9.47 -7.66
CA MET A 12 -16.38 8.45 -6.74
C MET A 12 -17.02 8.74 -5.39
N ARG A 13 -18.15 8.06 -5.14
CA ARG A 13 -18.89 8.11 -3.88
C ARG A 13 -17.92 8.04 -2.71
N CYS A 14 -18.16 8.86 -1.69
CA CYS A 14 -17.40 9.00 -0.45
C CYS A 14 -17.38 7.74 0.45
N GLY A 15 -17.48 6.53 -0.13
CA GLY A 15 -17.53 5.24 0.56
C GLY A 15 -16.22 4.44 0.57
N ASP A 16 -15.34 4.61 -0.43
CA ASP A 16 -14.10 3.84 -0.51
C ASP A 16 -12.90 4.79 -0.64
N LEU A 17 -12.48 5.33 0.50
CA LEU A 17 -11.28 6.16 0.55
C LEU A 17 -10.08 5.29 0.21
N THR A 18 -9.74 5.28 -1.07
CA THR A 18 -8.65 4.48 -1.61
C THR A 18 -7.34 5.00 -1.04
N VAL A 19 -6.67 4.13 -0.30
CA VAL A 19 -5.34 4.32 0.21
C VAL A 19 -4.40 3.70 -0.80
N VAL A 20 -3.39 4.44 -1.22
CA VAL A 20 -2.44 4.09 -2.26
C VAL A 20 -1.04 4.04 -1.67
N ARG A 21 -0.38 2.90 -1.83
CA ARG A 21 1.05 2.78 -1.59
C ARG A 21 1.78 2.88 -2.91
N GLU A 22 2.79 3.73 -2.97
CA GLU A 22 3.82 3.60 -4.00
C GLU A 22 4.86 2.58 -3.56
N LEU A 23 5.20 1.66 -4.45
CA LEU A 23 6.21 0.64 -4.23
C LEU A 23 7.17 0.58 -5.43
N PRO A 24 8.49 0.51 -5.19
CA PRO A 24 9.40 0.02 -6.20
C PRO A 24 8.98 -1.39 -6.64
N PHE A 25 9.16 -1.73 -7.91
CA PHE A 25 8.79 -3.05 -8.43
C PHE A 25 9.39 -4.21 -7.62
N VAL A 26 10.64 -4.09 -7.17
CA VAL A 26 11.30 -5.12 -6.35
C VAL A 26 10.56 -5.34 -5.02
N GLU A 27 10.19 -4.26 -4.33
CA GLU A 27 9.45 -4.36 -3.07
C GLU A 27 8.05 -4.93 -3.28
N PHE A 28 7.41 -4.62 -4.41
CA PHE A 28 6.13 -5.21 -4.79
C PHE A 28 6.24 -6.74 -4.98
N ILE A 29 7.28 -7.22 -5.67
CA ILE A 29 7.52 -8.66 -5.83
C ILE A 29 7.77 -9.33 -4.47
N GLU A 30 8.55 -8.72 -3.60
CA GLU A 30 8.81 -9.25 -2.25
C GLU A 30 7.53 -9.31 -1.41
N LEU A 31 6.66 -8.30 -1.49
CA LEU A 31 5.35 -8.33 -0.85
C LEU A 31 4.52 -9.51 -1.36
N LEU A 32 4.51 -9.76 -2.67
CA LEU A 32 3.78 -10.88 -3.27
C LEU A 32 4.39 -12.26 -2.98
N GLU A 33 5.71 -12.35 -2.72
CA GLU A 33 6.42 -13.60 -2.45
C GLU A 33 6.30 -14.00 -0.99
N PHE A 34 6.51 -13.04 -0.09
CA PHE A 34 6.62 -13.30 1.33
C PHE A 34 5.35 -12.98 2.12
N SER A 35 4.37 -12.32 1.50
CA SER A 35 3.17 -11.81 2.19
C SER A 35 3.55 -10.98 3.43
N HIS A 36 4.67 -10.25 3.32
CA HIS A 36 5.27 -9.48 4.40
C HIS A 36 5.32 -8.00 4.02
N LEU A 37 4.86 -7.17 4.94
CA LEU A 37 4.90 -5.73 4.82
C LEU A 37 6.04 -5.19 5.68
N ARG A 38 6.99 -4.49 5.06
CA ARG A 38 8.19 -3.94 5.73
C ARG A 38 7.88 -2.62 6.39
N PHE A 39 8.32 -2.47 7.64
CA PHE A 39 8.30 -1.20 8.33
C PHE A 39 9.63 -0.49 8.22
N ASP A 40 9.55 0.82 8.08
CA ASP A 40 10.70 1.69 8.27
C ASP A 40 11.07 1.72 9.75
N PRO A 41 12.37 1.68 10.08
CA PRO A 41 12.81 1.78 11.46
C PRO A 41 12.39 3.13 12.06
N PRO A 42 12.17 3.18 13.38
CA PRO A 42 11.83 4.42 14.05
C PRO A 42 12.94 5.46 13.86
N ALA A 43 12.54 6.72 13.63
CA ALA A 43 13.49 7.83 13.65
C ALA A 43 14.24 7.89 14.99
N GLN A 44 15.50 8.35 14.96
CA GLN A 44 16.30 8.53 16.17
C GLN A 44 15.55 9.42 17.17
N GLY A 45 15.28 8.90 18.38
CA GLY A 45 14.52 9.60 19.43
C GLY A 45 13.04 9.25 19.52
N ALA A 46 12.53 8.32 18.70
CA ALA A 46 11.16 7.83 18.85
C ALA A 46 10.94 7.08 20.18
N ALA A 47 9.68 7.00 20.62
CA ALA A 47 9.30 6.34 21.87
C ALA A 47 9.86 4.92 21.96
N SER A 48 10.34 4.51 23.15
CA SER A 48 11.05 3.24 23.38
C SER A 48 10.25 1.96 23.06
N ALA A 49 8.97 2.07 22.72
CA ALA A 49 8.10 0.97 22.33
C ALA A 49 7.83 0.90 20.82
N LEU A 50 8.19 1.94 20.05
CA LEU A 50 7.95 1.99 18.60
C LEU A 50 8.97 1.15 17.84
N VAL A 51 8.48 0.15 17.13
CA VAL A 51 9.31 -0.81 16.40
C VAL A 51 9.51 -0.39 14.95
N GLY A 52 8.49 0.23 14.36
CA GLY A 52 8.55 0.71 13.00
C GLY A 52 7.26 1.42 12.59
N THR A 53 7.36 2.14 11.48
CA THR A 53 6.24 2.87 10.91
C THR A 53 6.16 2.65 9.40
N GLN A 54 4.97 2.77 8.86
CA GLN A 54 4.77 2.78 7.43
C GLN A 54 3.65 3.75 7.07
N GLU A 55 3.84 4.52 6.00
CA GLU A 55 2.87 5.51 5.55
C GLU A 55 2.35 5.18 4.15
N TRP A 56 1.07 5.47 3.94
CA TRP A 56 0.40 5.45 2.64
C TRP A 56 -0.25 6.79 2.37
N CYS A 57 -0.32 7.15 1.09
CA CYS A 57 -1.01 8.33 0.61
C CYS A 57 -2.42 7.96 0.15
N ARG A 58 -3.42 8.82 0.34
CA ARG A 58 -4.79 8.58 -0.16
C ARG A 58 -5.02 9.11 -1.58
N ARG A 59 -3.94 9.53 -2.25
CA ARG A 59 -3.95 10.07 -3.61
C ARG A 59 -2.66 9.68 -4.32
N ILE A 60 -2.77 9.45 -5.62
CA ILE A 60 -1.63 9.45 -6.53
C ILE A 60 -1.41 10.91 -6.92
N GLU A 61 -0.28 11.49 -6.54
CA GLU A 61 0.10 12.82 -7.02
C GLU A 61 0.58 12.65 -8.47
N GLY A 62 -0.31 12.95 -9.43
CA GLY A 62 -0.14 12.62 -10.85
C GLY A 62 1.10 13.22 -11.52
N ASP A 63 1.68 14.29 -10.96
CA ASP A 63 2.88 14.93 -11.49
C ASP A 63 4.19 14.28 -11.00
N CYS A 64 4.11 13.33 -10.06
CA CYS A 64 5.27 12.71 -9.42
C CYS A 64 5.38 11.20 -9.65
N ALA A 65 4.53 10.62 -10.50
CA ALA A 65 4.47 9.18 -10.67
C ALA A 65 5.74 8.63 -11.34
N GLN A 66 6.57 7.91 -10.58
CA GLN A 66 7.81 7.35 -11.08
C GLN A 66 7.51 6.23 -12.10
N PRO A 67 8.10 6.24 -13.30
CA PRO A 67 7.82 5.25 -14.34
C PRO A 67 8.08 3.79 -13.92
N GLU A 68 9.00 3.57 -12.98
CA GLU A 68 9.30 2.24 -12.42
C GLU A 68 8.45 1.83 -11.20
N SER A 69 7.57 2.70 -10.71
CA SER A 69 6.77 2.44 -9.52
C SER A 69 5.51 1.63 -9.82
N VAL A 70 5.07 0.87 -8.82
CA VAL A 70 3.79 0.15 -8.78
C VAL A 70 2.96 0.71 -7.64
N TYR A 71 1.70 1.00 -7.91
CA TYR A 71 0.78 1.53 -6.91
C TYR A 71 -0.17 0.44 -6.42
N VAL A 72 -0.16 0.18 -5.11
CA VAL A 72 -1.08 -0.76 -4.47
C VAL A 72 -2.24 0.00 -3.85
N CYS A 73 -3.44 -0.29 -4.31
CA CYS A 73 -4.67 0.27 -3.75
C CYS A 73 -5.25 -0.66 -2.68
N THR A 74 -5.53 -0.09 -1.51
CA THR A 74 -6.24 -0.70 -0.38
C THR A 74 -7.34 0.24 0.10
N THR A 75 -8.31 -0.28 0.85
CA THR A 75 -9.21 0.54 1.68
C THR A 75 -8.67 0.58 3.11
N LEU A 76 -9.21 1.47 3.95
CA LEU A 76 -8.84 1.50 5.37
C LEU A 76 -9.28 0.21 6.08
N ASP A 77 -10.49 -0.28 5.80
CA ASP A 77 -11.02 -1.52 6.38
C ASP A 77 -10.20 -2.73 5.93
N ALA A 78 -9.85 -2.80 4.63
CA ALA A 78 -8.95 -3.83 4.11
C ALA A 78 -7.58 -3.82 4.81
N LEU A 79 -7.05 -2.64 5.15
CA LEU A 79 -5.80 -2.53 5.89
C LEU A 79 -5.95 -3.07 7.33
N HIS A 80 -7.09 -2.81 7.98
CA HIS A 80 -7.38 -3.36 9.30
C HIS A 80 -7.54 -4.88 9.28
N ASP A 81 -8.26 -5.41 8.30
CA ASP A 81 -8.58 -6.84 8.21
C ASP A 81 -7.38 -7.68 7.75
N ALA A 82 -6.54 -7.11 6.88
CA ALA A 82 -5.46 -7.85 6.24
C ALA A 82 -4.17 -7.91 7.06
N VAL A 83 -3.92 -6.94 7.94
CA VAL A 83 -2.65 -6.85 8.66
C VAL A 83 -2.74 -7.62 9.97
N LEU A 84 -1.96 -8.69 10.07
CA LEU A 84 -1.93 -9.55 11.25
C LEU A 84 -0.94 -8.99 12.26
N ALA A 85 -1.44 -8.62 13.45
CA ALA A 85 -0.59 -8.19 14.56
C ALA A 85 0.37 -9.34 14.95
N PRO A 86 1.67 -9.06 15.13
CA PRO A 86 2.61 -10.04 15.70
C PRO A 86 2.20 -10.43 17.12
N GLU A 87 2.51 -11.66 17.55
CA GLU A 87 2.15 -12.15 18.90
C GLU A 87 2.64 -11.25 20.04
N ASP A 88 3.79 -10.60 19.85
CA ASP A 88 4.46 -9.76 20.86
C ASP A 88 4.29 -8.25 20.62
N ALA A 89 3.47 -7.83 19.64
CA ALA A 89 3.36 -6.43 19.24
C ALA A 89 1.93 -5.98 18.94
N GLU A 90 1.60 -4.75 19.37
CA GLU A 90 0.36 -4.09 18.98
C GLU A 90 0.51 -3.39 17.65
N LEU A 91 -0.50 -3.58 16.80
CA LEU A 91 -0.66 -2.84 15.56
C LEU A 91 -1.57 -1.63 15.79
N LYS A 92 -1.13 -0.44 15.39
CA LYS A 92 -1.95 0.78 15.42
C LYS A 92 -2.03 1.39 14.04
N ILE A 93 -3.25 1.65 13.59
CA ILE A 93 -3.53 2.40 12.36
C ILE A 93 -4.06 3.78 12.78
N ASP A 94 -3.40 4.83 12.33
CA ASP A 94 -3.85 6.20 12.52
C ASP A 94 -3.83 7.00 11.21
N MET A 95 -4.52 8.14 11.22
CA MET A 95 -4.62 9.05 10.09
C MET A 95 -4.02 10.39 10.51
N PRO A 96 -2.69 10.59 10.37
CA PRO A 96 -2.04 11.82 10.82
C PRO A 96 -2.57 13.06 10.08
N CYS A 97 -3.08 12.88 8.86
CA CYS A 97 -3.84 13.90 8.15
C CYS A 97 -4.85 13.23 7.20
N GLN A 98 -5.77 14.01 6.64
CA GLN A 98 -6.83 13.48 5.77
C GLN A 98 -6.31 12.74 4.53
N SER A 99 -5.08 13.02 4.10
CA SER A 99 -4.44 12.44 2.92
C SER A 99 -3.45 11.31 3.23
N ARG A 100 -3.22 10.96 4.50
CA ARG A 100 -2.25 9.94 4.89
C ARG A 100 -2.81 8.94 5.89
N VAL A 101 -2.43 7.70 5.71
CA VAL A 101 -2.66 6.61 6.67
C VAL A 101 -1.31 6.13 7.14
N ARG A 102 -1.17 5.92 8.44
CA ARG A 102 0.06 5.44 9.07
C ARG A 102 -0.23 4.16 9.84
N LEU A 103 0.58 3.14 9.60
CA LEU A 103 0.65 1.92 10.37
C LEU A 103 1.85 1.99 11.30
N ARG A 104 1.65 1.60 12.56
CA ARG A 104 2.69 1.55 13.58
C ARG A 104 2.66 0.20 14.28
N THR A 105 3.83 -0.35 14.54
CA THR A 105 4.01 -1.54 15.36
C THR A 105 4.67 -1.15 16.67
N LEU A 106 4.08 -1.56 17.80
CA LEU A 106 4.58 -1.30 19.14
C LEU A 106 4.89 -2.62 19.86
N PHE A 107 6.12 -2.86 20.32
CA PHE A 107 6.44 -4.08 21.08
C PHE A 107 5.87 -4.00 22.50
N GLN A 108 5.33 -5.12 22.98
CA GLN A 108 4.95 -5.28 24.37
C GLN A 108 6.13 -5.68 25.27
N GLN A 109 7.17 -6.33 24.73
CA GLN A 109 8.38 -6.74 25.45
C GLN A 109 9.68 -6.29 24.78
N ARG A 110 10.67 -5.88 25.60
CA ARG A 110 11.90 -5.16 25.19
C ARG A 110 13.07 -6.04 24.72
N ASP A 111 12.95 -7.38 24.73
CA ASP A 111 14.13 -8.26 24.70
C ASP A 111 14.44 -8.96 23.37
N ARG A 112 13.78 -8.63 22.25
CA ARG A 112 14.10 -9.26 20.95
C ARG A 112 15.11 -8.47 20.11
N ALA A 113 16.12 -9.20 19.62
CA ALA A 113 17.15 -8.71 18.71
C ALA A 113 16.54 -8.11 17.43
N ALA A 114 17.21 -7.07 16.92
CA ALA A 114 16.79 -6.21 15.81
C ALA A 114 16.68 -6.96 14.47
N SER A 115 15.62 -7.74 14.26
CA SER A 115 15.16 -8.10 12.92
C SER A 115 14.38 -6.92 12.33
N THR A 116 14.57 -6.62 11.05
CA THR A 116 13.76 -5.62 10.32
C THR A 116 12.28 -5.92 10.57
N PRO A 117 11.50 -4.96 11.10
CA PRO A 117 10.13 -5.25 11.49
C PRO A 117 9.33 -5.48 10.22
N CYS A 118 8.87 -6.70 10.02
CA CYS A 118 7.88 -7.02 9.00
C CYS A 118 6.66 -7.63 9.68
N VAL A 119 5.48 -7.32 9.15
CA VAL A 119 4.22 -7.96 9.58
C VAL A 119 3.68 -8.83 8.47
N ARG A 120 3.04 -9.93 8.85
CA ARG A 120 2.33 -10.78 7.92
C ARG A 120 1.05 -10.09 7.48
N VAL A 121 0.75 -10.22 6.19
CA VAL A 121 -0.47 -9.67 5.61
C VAL A 121 -1.21 -10.72 4.80
N ASP A 122 -2.54 -10.67 4.84
CA ASP A 122 -3.39 -11.33 3.86
C ASP A 122 -3.43 -10.47 2.59
N LEU A 123 -2.72 -10.90 1.54
CA LEU A 123 -2.64 -10.15 0.29
C LEU A 123 -3.99 -10.01 -0.43
N GLN A 124 -4.89 -10.98 -0.30
CA GLN A 124 -6.21 -10.95 -0.96
C GLN A 124 -7.14 -9.96 -0.26
N ALA A 125 -7.02 -9.85 1.06
CA ALA A 125 -7.74 -8.83 1.82
C ALA A 125 -7.13 -7.44 1.61
N LEU A 126 -5.80 -7.33 1.59
CA LEU A 126 -5.07 -6.06 1.51
C LEU A 126 -5.19 -5.38 0.14
N ILE A 127 -4.90 -6.12 -0.92
CA ILE A 127 -4.74 -5.54 -2.26
C ILE A 127 -6.08 -5.63 -2.97
N ARG A 128 -6.69 -4.47 -3.25
CA ARG A 128 -7.94 -4.40 -4.02
C ARG A 128 -7.70 -4.15 -5.50
N ARG A 129 -6.63 -3.42 -5.81
CA ARG A 129 -6.23 -3.08 -7.19
C ARG A 129 -4.75 -2.73 -7.25
N VAL A 130 -4.14 -2.98 -8.39
CA VAL A 130 -2.77 -2.56 -8.71
C VAL A 130 -2.81 -1.58 -9.87
N LEU A 131 -2.14 -0.45 -9.72
CA LEU A 131 -2.03 0.57 -10.76
C LEU A 131 -0.57 0.74 -11.17
N VAL A 132 -0.35 0.93 -12.46
CA VAL A 132 0.97 1.15 -13.06
C VAL A 132 0.92 2.50 -13.78
N PRO A 133 1.92 3.39 -13.60
CA PRO A 133 1.95 4.66 -14.31
C PRO A 133 1.83 4.49 -15.83
N ALA A 134 1.10 5.38 -16.50
CA ALA A 134 0.99 5.38 -17.96
C ALA A 134 2.35 5.56 -18.64
N SER A 135 3.26 6.28 -18.00
CA SER A 135 4.66 6.48 -18.42
C SER A 135 5.52 5.22 -18.31
N ALA A 136 5.06 4.18 -17.61
CA ALA A 136 5.81 2.95 -17.44
C ALA A 136 5.98 2.19 -18.78
N PRO A 137 7.16 1.58 -19.01
CA PRO A 137 7.39 0.74 -20.19
C PRO A 137 6.35 -0.38 -20.33
N ALA A 138 5.99 -0.71 -21.57
CA ALA A 138 4.99 -1.76 -21.86
C ALA A 138 5.32 -3.11 -21.23
N HIS A 139 6.60 -3.51 -21.29
CA HIS A 139 7.06 -4.77 -20.70
C HIS A 139 6.91 -4.82 -19.18
N LEU A 140 7.07 -3.68 -18.48
CA LEU A 140 6.87 -3.61 -17.03
C LEU A 140 5.40 -3.86 -16.69
N PHE A 141 4.48 -3.19 -17.41
CA PHE A 141 3.04 -3.39 -17.22
C PHE A 141 2.61 -4.84 -17.44
N GLU A 142 3.07 -5.47 -18.53
CA GLU A 142 2.74 -6.88 -18.80
C GLU A 142 3.31 -7.81 -17.71
N LEU A 143 4.51 -7.53 -17.21
CA LEU A 143 5.11 -8.29 -16.12
C LEU A 143 4.29 -8.15 -14.82
N VAL A 144 3.94 -6.92 -14.43
CA VAL A 144 3.09 -6.67 -13.24
C VAL A 144 1.75 -7.39 -13.40
N ARG A 145 1.10 -7.22 -14.56
CA ARG A 145 -0.18 -7.87 -14.86
C ARG A 145 -0.07 -9.39 -14.74
N HIS A 146 0.95 -9.99 -15.32
CA HIS A 146 1.14 -11.44 -15.28
C HIS A 146 1.36 -11.96 -13.85
N VAL A 147 2.28 -11.33 -13.10
CA VAL A 147 2.59 -11.76 -11.72
C VAL A 147 1.38 -11.59 -10.81
N VAL A 148 0.68 -10.45 -10.91
CA VAL A 148 -0.54 -10.20 -10.13
C VAL A 148 -1.59 -11.24 -10.45
N MET A 149 -1.99 -11.38 -11.72
CA MET A 149 -3.08 -12.29 -12.11
C MET A 149 -2.79 -13.76 -11.78
N THR A 150 -1.51 -14.14 -11.66
CA THR A 150 -1.10 -15.50 -11.27
C THR A 150 -1.26 -15.74 -9.76
N ARG A 151 -1.14 -14.70 -8.92
CA ARG A 151 -1.12 -14.80 -7.46
C ARG A 151 -2.35 -14.24 -6.77
N LEU A 152 -2.93 -13.22 -7.38
CA LEU A 152 -4.03 -12.40 -6.89
C LEU A 152 -5.05 -12.20 -8.01
N TRP A 153 -6.32 -12.41 -7.70
CA TRP A 153 -7.41 -12.27 -8.67
C TRP A 153 -7.94 -10.84 -8.66
N VAL A 154 -7.03 -9.86 -8.76
CA VAL A 154 -7.32 -8.43 -8.61
C VAL A 154 -7.02 -7.66 -9.90
N GLU A 155 -7.68 -6.52 -10.07
CA GLU A 155 -7.52 -5.71 -11.27
C GLU A 155 -6.13 -5.07 -11.35
N VAL A 156 -5.53 -5.07 -12.54
CA VAL A 156 -4.32 -4.29 -12.88
C VAL A 156 -4.63 -3.29 -13.99
N ALA A 157 -4.41 -2.01 -13.73
CA ALA A 157 -4.72 -0.92 -14.66
C ALA A 157 -3.58 0.09 -14.82
N ARG A 158 -3.64 0.87 -15.91
CA ARG A 158 -2.77 2.04 -16.12
C ARG A 158 -3.45 3.30 -15.61
N VAL A 159 -2.66 4.25 -15.09
CA VAL A 159 -3.12 5.55 -14.59
C VAL A 159 -2.28 6.71 -15.08
#